data_AF-A0A9Q3HHW7-F1
#
_entry.id   AF-A0A9Q3HHW7-F1
#
_cell.length_a   1.000
_cell.length_b   1.000
_cell.length_c   1.000
_cell.angle_alpha   90.00
_cell.angle_beta   90.00
_cell.angle_gamma   90.00
#
_symmetry.space_group_name_H-M   'P 1'
#
loop_
_entity.id
_entity.type
_entity.pdbx_description
1 polymer ?
#
loop_
_entity_poly.entity_id
_entity_poly.type
_entity_poly.pdbx_seq_one_letter_code
_entity_poly.pdbx_strand_id
1 'polypeptide(L)'
;MTSIGTIIKEIIIPHRKGNIRLNPEFVVLGDAHIQGFLLGTDYQRMYDIDLYNKLLNEFRDGQLSTTLTSKQKLSLMKIPRKNRPAFAIGEEPLGNIRVHYIELYVDVEIPYSPMLRRPPYPESLETRREIYKHINDLLDMDGIRKIGHNEIVEITTPVLITCNDGKYRLCGDFRALNNYTKAERYPIPKIHHA
;
A
#
# COMPACT_ATOMS: atom_id res chain seq x y z
N MET A 1 -4.60 22.14 10.17
CA MET A 1 -3.59 22.20 9.10
C MET A 1 -4.04 23.17 8.04
N THR A 2 -3.33 24.29 7.88
CA THR A 2 -3.58 25.25 6.79
C THR A 2 -2.70 24.92 5.60
N SER A 3 -3.28 24.84 4.40
CA SER A 3 -2.53 24.73 3.14
C SER A 3 -1.78 26.05 2.90
N ILE A 4 -0.46 25.99 2.77
CA ILE A 4 0.39 27.15 2.47
C ILE A 4 0.40 27.42 0.96
N GLY A 5 0.23 26.39 0.14
CA GLY A 5 0.18 26.53 -1.32
C GLY A 5 0.39 25.18 -2.03
N THR A 6 0.56 25.24 -3.35
CA THR A 6 0.80 24.05 -4.19
C THR A 6 2.15 24.18 -4.88
N ILE A 7 2.94 23.10 -4.89
CA ILE A 7 4.20 22.98 -5.64
C ILE A 7 4.03 21.92 -6.70
N ILE A 8 4.31 22.27 -7.96
CA ILE A 8 4.39 21.30 -9.05
C ILE A 8 5.86 20.89 -9.20
N LYS A 9 6.15 19.59 -9.15
CA LYS A 9 7.51 19.10 -9.34
C LYS A 9 7.53 17.94 -10.31
N GLU A 10 8.21 18.13 -11.45
CA GLU A 10 8.44 17.05 -12.41
C GLU A 10 9.33 15.97 -11.77
N ILE A 11 8.81 14.74 -11.72
CA ILE A 11 9.52 13.53 -11.36
C ILE A 11 9.76 12.75 -12.65
N ILE A 12 11.03 12.67 -13.06
CA ILE A 12 11.45 11.91 -14.23
C ILE A 12 12.00 10.56 -13.75
N ILE A 13 11.32 9.48 -14.14
CA ILE A 13 11.76 8.11 -13.92
C ILE A 13 12.35 7.60 -15.24
N PRO A 14 13.69 7.45 -15.33
CA PRO A 14 14.34 7.01 -16.56
C PRO A 14 13.96 5.55 -16.87
N HIS A 15 13.57 5.26 -18.12
CA HIS A 15 13.14 3.94 -18.55
C HIS A 15 13.58 3.61 -19.98
N ARG A 16 13.82 2.33 -20.28
CA ARG A 16 14.48 1.85 -21.52
C ARG A 16 13.66 2.12 -22.80
N LYS A 17 12.34 2.22 -22.69
CA LYS A 17 11.42 2.52 -23.82
C LYS A 17 11.04 4.02 -23.91
N GLY A 18 11.69 4.87 -23.13
CA GLY A 18 11.35 6.28 -22.95
C GLY A 18 11.15 6.61 -21.48
N ASN A 19 11.54 7.82 -21.08
CA ASN A 19 11.43 8.27 -19.69
C ASN A 19 9.96 8.46 -19.31
N ILE A 20 9.57 7.98 -18.14
CA ILE A 20 8.29 8.27 -17.54
C ILE A 20 8.42 9.62 -16.85
N ARG A 21 7.54 10.56 -17.19
CA ARG A 21 7.49 11.88 -16.56
C ARG A 21 6.19 11.97 -15.80
N LEU A 22 6.30 12.21 -14.51
CA LEU A 22 5.17 12.50 -13.64
C LEU A 22 5.25 13.98 -13.29
N ASN A 23 4.15 14.71 -13.42
CA ASN A 23 4.05 16.09 -12.96
C ASN A 23 3.08 16.18 -11.78
N PRO A 24 3.39 15.56 -10.62
CA PRO A 24 2.55 15.65 -9.45
C PRO A 24 2.48 17.08 -8.92
N GLU A 25 1.27 17.46 -8.52
CA GLU A 25 1.00 18.65 -7.74
C GLU A 25 0.98 18.29 -6.26
N PHE A 26 1.86 18.90 -5.48
CA PHE A 26 1.96 18.69 -4.05
C PHE A 26 1.31 19.85 -3.31
N VAL A 27 0.29 19.56 -2.51
CA VAL A 27 -0.27 20.53 -1.57
C VAL A 27 0.64 20.59 -0.35
N VAL A 28 1.21 21.76 -0.09
CA VAL A 28 2.11 22.00 1.05
C VAL A 28 1.26 22.39 2.25
N LEU A 29 1.30 21.56 3.29
CA LEU A 29 0.66 21.83 4.56
C LEU A 29 1.69 22.46 5.52
N GLY A 30 1.30 23.50 6.24
CA GLY A 30 2.25 24.31 7.01
C GLY A 30 3.01 23.60 8.14
N ASP A 31 2.47 22.46 8.57
CA ASP A 31 2.97 21.71 9.72
C ASP A 31 3.52 20.33 9.28
N ALA A 32 3.59 20.05 7.97
CA ALA A 32 3.97 18.74 7.44
C ALA A 32 5.47 18.67 7.09
N HIS A 33 6.17 17.74 7.72
CA HIS A 33 7.58 17.46 7.44
C HIS A 33 7.71 16.20 6.56
N ILE A 34 7.93 16.38 5.26
CA ILE A 34 8.06 15.28 4.30
C ILE A 34 9.52 14.80 4.23
N GLN A 35 9.79 13.56 4.65
CA GLN A 35 11.12 12.93 4.53
C GLN A 35 11.32 12.16 3.21
N GLY A 36 10.25 11.82 2.49
CA GLY A 36 10.30 11.10 1.22
C GLY A 36 8.93 10.76 0.67
N PHE A 37 8.89 10.21 -0.54
CA PHE A 37 7.67 9.74 -1.21
C PHE A 37 7.74 8.24 -1.44
N LEU A 38 6.68 7.52 -1.09
CA LEU A 38 6.52 6.10 -1.42
C LEU A 38 5.86 5.99 -2.80
N LEU A 39 6.59 5.45 -3.77
CA LEU A 39 6.05 5.06 -5.07
C LEU A 39 5.56 3.62 -4.98
N GLY A 40 4.25 3.43 -5.15
CA GLY A 40 3.61 2.11 -5.11
C GLY A 40 4.24 1.11 -6.09
N THR A 41 4.31 -0.14 -5.67
CA THR A 41 4.91 -1.24 -6.45
C THR A 41 4.10 -1.62 -7.69
N ASP A 42 2.83 -1.20 -7.78
CA ASP A 42 1.97 -1.47 -8.94
C ASP A 42 2.41 -0.67 -10.17
N TYR A 43 2.78 0.61 -10.01
CA TYR A 43 3.39 1.41 -11.08
C TYR A 43 4.76 0.88 -11.48
N GLN A 44 5.53 0.40 -10.50
CA GLN A 44 6.82 -0.24 -10.73
C GLN A 44 6.67 -1.49 -11.61
N ARG A 45 5.67 -2.35 -11.36
CA ARG A 45 5.40 -3.53 -12.18
C ARG A 45 4.82 -3.22 -13.56
N MET A 46 3.90 -2.26 -13.65
CA MET A 46 3.25 -1.89 -14.92
C MET A 46 4.25 -1.39 -15.97
N TYR A 47 5.34 -0.78 -15.52
CA TYR A 47 6.42 -0.28 -16.37
C TYR A 47 7.70 -1.13 -16.30
N ASP A 48 7.65 -2.34 -15.75
CA ASP A 48 8.78 -3.27 -15.64
C ASP A 48 10.00 -2.69 -14.87
N ILE A 49 9.71 -1.74 -13.98
CA ILE A 49 10.64 -1.11 -13.03
C ILE A 49 10.63 -1.93 -11.76
N ASP A 50 11.12 -3.17 -11.81
CA ASP A 50 11.27 -4.00 -10.60
C ASP A 50 12.58 -3.60 -9.87
N LEU A 51 12.51 -2.46 -9.17
CA LEU A 51 13.69 -1.80 -8.65
C LEU A 51 14.35 -2.62 -7.54
N TYR A 52 13.60 -3.40 -6.76
CA TYR A 52 14.07 -3.85 -5.45
C TYR A 52 14.25 -5.36 -5.27
N ASN A 53 13.37 -6.23 -5.79
CA ASN A 53 13.59 -7.67 -5.67
C ASN A 53 14.81 -8.15 -6.47
N LYS A 54 15.16 -7.41 -7.52
CA LYS A 54 16.43 -7.55 -8.27
C LYS A 54 17.65 -6.98 -7.55
N LEU A 55 17.48 -6.01 -6.63
CA LEU A 55 18.57 -5.31 -5.93
C LEU A 55 19.38 -6.19 -4.96
N LEU A 56 18.74 -7.15 -4.30
CA LEU A 56 19.40 -7.98 -3.28
C LEU A 56 19.99 -9.28 -3.83
N ASN A 57 19.38 -9.91 -4.84
CA ASN A 57 19.80 -11.23 -5.33
C ASN A 57 20.41 -11.24 -6.75
N GLU A 58 20.14 -10.23 -7.60
CA GLU A 58 20.47 -10.29 -9.04
C GLU A 58 21.39 -9.16 -9.56
N PHE A 59 22.11 -8.43 -8.69
CA PHE A 59 23.20 -7.57 -9.15
C PHE A 59 24.47 -8.36 -9.50
N ARG A 60 24.31 -9.49 -10.21
CA ARG A 60 25.32 -10.01 -11.13
C ARG A 60 25.14 -9.29 -12.46
N ASP A 61 25.75 -8.11 -12.60
CA ASP A 61 26.09 -7.37 -13.84
C ASP A 61 25.04 -7.16 -14.97
N GLY A 62 23.85 -7.78 -14.95
CA GLY A 62 23.02 -7.96 -16.15
C GLY A 62 21.82 -7.02 -16.32
N GLN A 63 21.45 -6.22 -15.32
CA GLN A 63 20.17 -5.48 -15.35
C GLN A 63 20.28 -3.97 -15.22
N LEU A 64 21.46 -3.45 -14.86
CA LEU A 64 21.73 -2.02 -14.97
C LEU A 64 21.78 -1.62 -16.44
N SER A 65 21.23 -0.45 -16.76
CA SER A 65 21.32 0.09 -18.13
C SER A 65 22.76 0.04 -18.63
N THR A 66 22.94 -0.45 -19.85
CA THR A 66 24.24 -0.48 -20.53
C THR A 66 24.80 0.91 -20.77
N THR A 67 23.94 1.94 -20.77
CA THR A 67 24.31 3.35 -20.94
C THR A 67 24.94 3.98 -19.68
N LEU A 68 24.87 3.33 -18.53
CA LEU A 68 25.44 3.86 -17.30
C LEU A 68 26.93 3.54 -17.19
N THR A 69 27.72 4.55 -16.85
CA THR A 69 29.14 4.36 -16.52
C THR A 69 29.31 3.55 -15.24
N SER A 70 30.44 2.86 -15.08
CA SER A 70 30.74 2.07 -13.88
C SER A 70 30.65 2.90 -12.60
N LYS A 71 31.03 4.18 -12.64
CA LYS A 71 30.92 5.10 -11.50
C LYS A 71 29.46 5.41 -11.14
N GLN A 72 28.60 5.62 -12.13
CA GLN A 72 27.16 5.86 -11.91
C GLN A 72 26.46 4.61 -11.37
N LYS A 73 26.77 3.43 -11.92
CA LYS A 73 26.27 2.14 -11.42
C LYS A 73 26.61 1.96 -9.94
N LEU A 74 27.86 2.26 -9.57
CA LEU A 74 28.35 2.13 -8.21
C LEU A 74 27.72 3.18 -7.26
N SER A 75 27.41 4.37 -7.76
CA SER A 75 26.66 5.40 -7.00
C SER A 75 25.20 4.97 -6.77
N LEU A 76 24.54 4.45 -7.80
CA LEU A 76 23.15 3.99 -7.72
C LEU A 76 22.99 2.87 -6.68
N MET A 77 23.93 1.92 -6.64
CA MET A 77 23.94 0.84 -5.64
C MET A 77 24.08 1.31 -4.19
N LYS A 78 24.58 2.53 -3.96
CA LYS A 78 24.68 3.09 -2.60
C LYS A 78 23.35 3.64 -2.11
N ILE A 79 22.44 4.05 -3.00
CA ILE A 79 21.20 4.74 -2.62
C ILE A 79 20.23 3.83 -1.85
N PRO A 80 19.91 2.59 -2.32
CA PRO A 80 19.02 1.69 -1.57
C PRO A 80 19.61 1.27 -0.22
N ARG A 81 20.93 1.09 -0.17
CA ARG A 81 21.64 0.79 1.09
C ARG A 81 21.55 1.95 2.08
N LYS A 82 21.76 3.18 1.61
CA LYS A 82 21.70 4.39 2.45
C LYS A 82 20.28 4.64 2.97
N ASN A 83 19.27 4.41 2.13
CA ASN A 83 17.87 4.69 2.46
C ASN A 83 17.07 3.42 2.74
N ARG A 84 17.71 2.38 3.31
CA ARG A 84 17.08 1.06 3.55
C ARG A 84 15.67 1.13 4.16
N PRO A 85 15.39 1.96 5.19
CA PRO A 85 14.06 2.01 5.80
C PRO A 85 12.95 2.56 4.88
N ALA A 86 13.31 3.27 3.80
CA ALA A 86 12.34 3.81 2.85
C ALA A 86 11.81 2.76 1.86
N PHE A 87 12.38 1.56 1.87
CA PHE A 87 11.97 0.45 1.00
C PHE A 87 11.31 -0.62 1.86
N ALA A 88 10.20 -1.17 1.36
CA ALA A 88 9.57 -2.36 1.93
C ALA A 88 10.37 -3.59 1.47
N ILE A 89 11.09 -4.23 2.40
CA ILE A 89 12.07 -5.27 2.12
C ILE A 89 11.95 -6.40 3.13
N GLY A 90 11.92 -7.65 2.66
CA GLY A 90 12.08 -8.81 3.53
C GLY A 90 10.87 -9.07 4.43
N GLU A 91 11.14 -9.43 5.68
CA GLU A 91 10.17 -10.03 6.62
C GLU A 91 9.18 -9.01 7.23
N GLU A 92 9.51 -7.71 7.24
CA GLU A 92 8.62 -6.64 7.73
C GLU A 92 8.30 -5.63 6.61
N PRO A 93 7.43 -5.99 5.65
CA PRO A 93 7.13 -5.13 4.50
C PRO A 93 6.20 -3.95 4.85
N LEU A 94 5.56 -3.96 6.02
CA LEU A 94 4.56 -2.98 6.39
C LEU A 94 5.21 -1.74 7.01
N GLY A 95 4.94 -0.58 6.39
CA GLY A 95 5.24 0.71 7.02
C GLY A 95 4.25 1.02 8.14
N ASN A 96 4.72 1.67 9.20
CA ASN A 96 3.89 2.13 10.31
C ASN A 96 3.99 3.65 10.46
N ILE A 97 2.88 4.35 10.26
CA ILE A 97 2.78 5.80 10.48
C ILE A 97 2.34 6.04 11.93
N ARG A 98 3.23 6.59 12.76
CA ARG A 98 2.99 6.73 14.22
C ARG A 98 2.15 7.93 14.64
N VAL A 99 1.94 8.91 13.75
CA VAL A 99 1.38 10.23 14.12
C VAL A 99 0.05 10.51 13.43
N HIS A 100 -0.26 9.79 12.35
CA HIS A 100 -1.48 9.99 11.58
C HIS A 100 -2.30 8.71 11.61
N TYR A 101 -3.41 8.76 12.32
CA TYR A 101 -4.43 7.72 12.32
C TYR A 101 -5.56 8.12 11.38
N ILE A 102 -6.12 7.12 10.71
CA ILE A 102 -7.36 7.29 9.96
C ILE A 102 -8.50 6.97 10.93
N GLU A 103 -9.32 7.97 11.23
CA GLU A 103 -10.54 7.79 12.00
C GLU A 103 -11.70 7.49 11.04
N LEU A 104 -12.30 6.32 11.18
CA LEU A 104 -13.49 5.95 10.42
C LEU A 104 -14.74 6.37 11.19
N TYR A 105 -15.50 7.28 10.62
CA TYR A 105 -16.77 7.73 11.18
C TYR A 105 -17.93 6.92 10.57
N VAL A 106 -18.73 6.32 11.45
CA VAL A 106 -19.95 5.61 11.10
C VAL A 106 -21.13 6.56 11.36
N ASP A 107 -22.04 6.71 10.40
CA ASP A 107 -23.20 7.61 10.43
C ASP A 107 -24.40 7.04 11.21
N VAL A 108 -24.21 5.97 11.98
CA VAL A 108 -25.26 5.36 12.81
C VAL A 108 -24.84 5.31 14.28
N GLU A 109 -25.79 5.63 15.15
CA GLU A 109 -25.61 5.53 16.60
C GLU A 109 -25.85 4.09 17.10
N ILE A 110 -25.32 3.79 18.29
CA ILE A 110 -25.52 2.51 18.97
C ILE A 110 -26.99 2.43 19.45
N PRO A 111 -27.70 1.30 19.27
CA PRO A 111 -27.20 0.03 18.75
C PRO A 111 -27.05 0.01 17.23
N TYR A 112 -25.90 -0.49 16.76
CA TYR A 112 -25.61 -0.65 15.35
C TYR A 112 -26.60 -1.61 14.66
N SER A 113 -26.92 -1.33 13.40
CA SER A 113 -27.76 -2.19 12.56
C SER A 113 -27.25 -3.64 12.53
N PRO A 114 -28.11 -4.66 12.64
CA PRO A 114 -27.72 -6.07 12.49
C PRO A 114 -27.02 -6.37 11.16
N MET A 115 -27.24 -5.54 10.13
CA MET A 115 -26.56 -5.63 8.84
C MET A 115 -25.04 -5.43 8.93
N LEU A 116 -24.55 -4.77 9.97
CA LEU A 116 -23.12 -4.59 10.25
C LEU A 116 -22.49 -5.81 10.94
N ARG A 117 -23.29 -6.79 11.40
CA ARG A 117 -22.81 -8.06 11.98
C ARG A 117 -22.93 -9.19 10.97
N ARG A 118 -22.07 -9.15 9.96
CA ARG A 118 -22.08 -10.13 8.86
C ARG A 118 -21.34 -11.41 9.28
N PRO A 119 -21.94 -12.61 9.10
CA PRO A 119 -21.26 -13.86 9.35
C PRO A 119 -20.22 -14.15 8.26
N PRO A 120 -19.20 -14.99 8.53
CA PRO A 120 -18.29 -15.50 7.50
C PRO A 120 -19.05 -16.21 6.38
N TYR A 121 -18.55 -16.12 5.16
CA TYR A 121 -19.11 -16.88 4.05
C TYR A 121 -18.76 -18.37 4.17
N PRO A 122 -19.65 -19.29 3.72
CA PRO A 122 -19.31 -20.69 3.58
C PRO A 122 -18.21 -20.86 2.53
N GLU A 123 -17.14 -21.57 2.89
CA GLU A 123 -15.96 -21.71 2.02
C GLU A 123 -15.53 -23.17 1.88
N SER A 124 -14.92 -23.48 0.74
CA SER A 124 -14.30 -24.78 0.50
C SER A 124 -13.11 -25.02 1.42
N LEU A 125 -12.69 -26.27 1.61
CA LEU A 125 -11.51 -26.60 2.40
C LEU A 125 -10.23 -25.97 1.83
N GLU A 126 -10.11 -25.89 0.50
CA GLU A 126 -9.00 -25.25 -0.18
C GLU A 126 -8.99 -23.74 0.08
N THR A 127 -10.11 -23.07 -0.14
CA THR A 127 -10.24 -21.63 0.09
C THR A 127 -9.94 -21.28 1.54
N ARG A 128 -10.45 -22.09 2.48
CA ARG A 128 -10.24 -21.88 3.91
C ARG A 128 -8.77 -21.99 4.31
N ARG A 129 -7.99 -22.88 3.67
CA ARG A 129 -6.54 -22.98 3.89
C ARG A 129 -5.82 -21.70 3.46
N GLU A 130 -6.15 -21.17 2.28
CA GLU A 130 -5.56 -19.91 1.80
C GLU A 130 -5.98 -18.71 2.66
N ILE A 131 -7.23 -18.66 3.15
CA ILE A 131 -7.67 -17.65 4.12
C ILE A 131 -6.79 -17.70 5.38
N TYR A 132 -6.61 -18.87 5.97
CA TYR A 132 -5.81 -18.99 7.19
C TYR A 132 -4.34 -18.64 6.98
N LYS A 133 -3.77 -19.00 5.82
CA LYS A 133 -2.41 -18.61 5.46
C LYS A 133 -2.26 -17.08 5.48
N HIS A 134 -3.14 -16.36 4.78
CA HIS A 134 -3.11 -14.89 4.77
C HIS A 134 -3.40 -14.26 6.15
N ILE A 135 -4.31 -14.83 6.93
CA ILE A 135 -4.58 -14.34 8.29
C ILE A 135 -3.35 -14.50 9.19
N ASN A 136 -2.64 -15.63 9.10
CA ASN A 136 -1.42 -15.84 9.88
C ASN A 136 -0.32 -14.88 9.44
N ASP A 137 -0.11 -14.70 8.13
CA ASP A 137 0.84 -13.73 7.61
C ASP A 137 0.55 -12.31 8.16
N LEU A 138 -0.74 -11.90 8.20
CA LEU A 138 -1.13 -10.60 8.75
C LEU A 138 -0.97 -10.50 10.27
N LEU A 139 -1.13 -11.60 11.00
CA LEU A 139 -0.87 -11.65 12.44
C LEU A 139 0.63 -11.54 12.73
N ASP A 140 1.46 -12.26 11.97
CA ASP A 140 2.91 -12.27 12.13
C ASP A 140 3.53 -10.90 11.80
N MET A 141 2.92 -10.15 10.88
CA MET A 141 3.32 -8.78 10.53
C MET A 141 2.68 -7.70 11.43
N ASP A 142 1.97 -8.07 12.50
CA ASP A 142 1.21 -7.16 13.37
C ASP A 142 0.21 -6.25 12.60
N GLY A 143 -0.24 -6.67 11.42
CA GLY A 143 -1.23 -5.96 10.60
C GLY A 143 -2.67 -6.14 11.09
N ILE A 144 -2.94 -7.25 11.78
CA ILE A 144 -4.19 -7.53 12.48
C ILE A 144 -3.90 -8.12 13.86
N ARG A 145 -4.91 -8.14 14.73
CA ARG A 145 -4.82 -8.79 16.04
C ARG A 145 -6.04 -9.66 16.32
N LYS A 146 -5.87 -10.62 17.23
CA LYS A 146 -7.00 -11.33 17.82
C LYS A 146 -7.77 -10.38 18.75
N ILE A 147 -9.08 -10.57 18.79
CA ILE A 147 -9.98 -9.85 19.69
C ILE A 147 -9.93 -10.54 21.06
N GLY A 148 -9.76 -9.77 22.13
CA GLY A 148 -9.73 -10.26 23.50
C GLY A 148 -11.10 -10.74 23.97
N HIS A 149 -11.12 -11.67 24.94
CA HIS A 149 -12.36 -12.26 25.46
C HIS A 149 -13.37 -11.25 26.00
N ASN A 150 -12.89 -10.12 26.54
CA ASN A 150 -13.73 -9.07 27.13
C ASN A 150 -14.11 -7.96 26.15
N GLU A 151 -13.67 -8.04 24.88
CA GLU A 151 -13.97 -7.01 23.88
C GLU A 151 -15.32 -7.31 23.21
N ILE A 152 -16.18 -6.31 23.15
CA ILE A 152 -17.48 -6.41 22.46
C ILE A 152 -17.26 -6.11 20.98
N VAL A 153 -17.63 -7.05 20.12
CA VAL A 153 -17.56 -6.89 18.66
C VAL A 153 -18.93 -6.52 18.12
N GLU A 154 -19.09 -5.26 17.75
CA GLU A 154 -20.38 -4.76 17.27
C GLU A 154 -20.52 -4.77 15.75
N ILE A 155 -19.39 -4.75 15.04
CA ILE A 155 -19.28 -4.71 13.58
C ILE A 155 -18.37 -5.86 13.13
N THR A 156 -18.81 -6.66 12.15
CA THR A 156 -18.02 -7.73 11.54
C THR A 156 -18.10 -7.66 10.03
N THR A 157 -16.96 -7.87 9.36
CA THR A 157 -16.87 -7.93 7.90
C THR A 157 -16.30 -9.28 7.49
N PRO A 158 -17.00 -10.06 6.65
CA PRO A 158 -16.49 -11.34 6.18
C PRO A 158 -15.36 -11.10 5.18
N VAL A 159 -14.46 -12.07 5.13
CA VAL A 159 -13.38 -12.13 4.14
C VAL A 159 -13.65 -13.25 3.16
N LEU A 160 -13.16 -13.09 1.94
CA LEU A 160 -13.17 -14.08 0.87
C LEU A 160 -11.83 -14.11 0.16
N ILE A 161 -11.60 -15.12 -0.66
CA ILE A 161 -10.42 -15.21 -1.51
C ILE A 161 -10.81 -14.92 -2.95
N THR A 162 -10.00 -14.10 -3.61
CA THR A 162 -10.03 -13.94 -5.06
C THR A 162 -8.78 -14.56 -5.66
N CYS A 163 -8.93 -15.37 -6.71
CA CYS A 163 -7.81 -15.90 -7.46
C CYS A 163 -7.70 -15.12 -8.77
N ASN A 164 -6.53 -14.53 -9.03
CA ASN A 164 -6.23 -13.92 -10.31
C ASN A 164 -4.76 -14.20 -10.67
N ASP A 165 -4.54 -14.72 -11.88
CA ASP A 165 -3.25 -15.22 -12.40
C ASP A 165 -2.59 -16.30 -11.51
N GLY A 166 -3.39 -17.23 -10.99
CA GLY A 166 -2.92 -18.30 -10.10
C GLY A 166 -2.48 -17.82 -8.71
N LYS A 167 -2.76 -16.56 -8.36
CA LYS A 167 -2.47 -15.98 -7.05
C LYS A 167 -3.75 -15.71 -6.29
N TYR A 168 -3.83 -16.29 -5.10
CA TYR A 168 -4.89 -16.03 -4.14
C TYR A 168 -4.64 -14.71 -3.41
N ARG A 169 -5.71 -13.95 -3.18
CA ARG A 169 -5.73 -12.67 -2.47
C ARG A 169 -6.89 -12.66 -1.48
N LEU A 170 -6.60 -12.35 -0.23
CA LEU A 170 -7.62 -12.12 0.80
C LEU A 170 -8.31 -10.76 0.56
N CYS A 171 -9.65 -10.74 0.55
CA CYS A 171 -10.45 -9.55 0.32
C CYS A 171 -11.55 -9.45 1.38
N GLY A 172 -11.67 -8.29 2.05
CA GLY A 172 -12.79 -8.00 2.96
C GLY A 172 -14.00 -7.44 2.22
N ASP A 173 -15.19 -7.91 2.56
CA ASP A 173 -16.46 -7.42 1.99
C ASP A 173 -17.04 -6.24 2.79
N PHE A 174 -16.48 -5.06 2.57
CA PHE A 174 -16.87 -3.84 3.27
C PHE A 174 -18.16 -3.19 2.74
N ARG A 175 -18.91 -3.82 1.83
CA ARG A 175 -20.08 -3.18 1.20
C ARG A 175 -21.14 -2.76 2.22
N ALA A 176 -21.40 -3.61 3.22
CA ALA A 176 -22.33 -3.28 4.28
C ALA A 176 -21.82 -2.08 5.10
N LEU A 177 -20.55 -2.11 5.51
CA LEU A 177 -19.92 -1.01 6.26
C LEU A 177 -19.96 0.31 5.47
N ASN A 178 -19.65 0.27 4.17
CA ASN A 178 -19.60 1.45 3.31
C ASN A 178 -20.96 2.18 3.19
N ASN A 179 -22.08 1.49 3.39
CA ASN A 179 -23.41 2.13 3.39
C ASN A 179 -23.67 2.96 4.67
N TYR A 180 -22.85 2.75 5.70
CA TYR A 180 -22.98 3.40 7.01
C TYR A 180 -21.77 4.26 7.34
N THR A 181 -20.79 4.42 6.45
CA THR A 181 -19.62 5.29 6.68
C THR A 181 -19.73 6.59 5.91
N LYS A 182 -19.28 7.67 6.54
CA LYS A 182 -19.22 8.98 5.90
C LYS A 182 -18.03 9.03 4.95
N ALA A 183 -18.30 9.32 3.67
CA ALA A 183 -17.23 9.52 2.71
C ALA A 183 -16.40 10.78 3.05
N GLU A 184 -15.11 10.59 3.33
CA GLU A 184 -14.17 11.69 3.47
C GLU A 184 -13.88 12.29 2.08
N ARG A 185 -14.21 13.58 1.91
CA ARG A 185 -13.96 14.31 0.67
C ARG A 185 -12.56 14.92 0.70
N TYR A 186 -11.54 14.08 0.66
CA TYR A 186 -10.18 14.54 0.43
C TYR A 186 -9.92 14.67 -1.08
N PRO A 187 -9.45 15.82 -1.60
CA PRO A 187 -9.24 15.99 -3.03
C PRO A 187 -8.07 15.12 -3.49
N ILE A 188 -8.38 14.00 -4.15
CA ILE A 188 -7.40 13.21 -4.88
C ILE A 188 -7.25 13.84 -6.27
N PRO A 189 -6.07 14.37 -6.64
CA PRO A 189 -5.89 14.99 -7.96
C PRO A 189 -6.07 13.93 -9.05
N LYS A 190 -6.84 14.26 -10.08
CA LYS A 190 -7.00 13.40 -11.26
C LYS A 190 -5.78 13.55 -12.15
N ILE A 191 -5.15 12.44 -12.50
CA ILE A 191 -4.08 12.44 -13.51
C ILE A 191 -4.74 12.57 -14.88
N HIS A 192 -4.52 13.69 -15.56
CA HIS A 192 -4.91 13.85 -16.96
C HIS A 192 -3.82 13.24 -17.86
N HIS A 193 -4.22 12.36 -18.78
CA HIS A 193 -3.32 11.92 -19.85
C HIS A 193 -3.20 13.04 -20.88
N ALA A 194 -1.97 13.48 -21.17
CA ALA A 194 -1.64 14.43 -22.24
C ALA A 194 -1.14 13.69 -23.47
#